data_AF-E1ZBJ7-F1
#
_entry.id   AF-E1ZBJ7-F1
#
_cell.length_a   1.000
_cell.length_b   1.000
_cell.length_c   1.000
_cell.angle_alpha   90.00
_cell.angle_beta   90.00
_cell.angle_gamma   90.00
#
_symmetry.space_group_name_H-M   'P 1'
#
loop_
_entity.id
_entity.type
_entity.pdbx_description
1 polymer ?
#
loop_
_entity_poly.entity_id
_entity_poly.type
_entity_poly.pdbx_seq_one_letter_code
_entity_poly.pdbx_strand_id
1 'polypeptide(L)'
;MGCVILRWMPVQMKAVWDATGALWAKGSLVGKPAAAFTSVGTQGGGIETTIMTAVTQFTHHGMIFVPPGYSFGADMFSLEAVKAGSPWGAATFAGADGSRQPTEVELQYAKHQASGAYFARVVKKLAAATPGTTAAASSPRAKL
;
A
#
# COMPACT_ATOMS: atom_id res chain seq x y z
N MET A 1 -16.87 -8.60 13.97
CA MET A 1 -16.98 -7.86 12.69
C MET A 1 -15.65 -8.00 11.95
N GLY A 2 -15.31 -9.22 11.53
CA GLY A 2 -14.04 -9.52 10.89
C GLY A 2 -14.07 -9.08 9.42
N CYS A 3 -13.04 -8.38 8.98
CA CYS A 3 -12.80 -8.02 7.59
C CYS A 3 -12.57 -9.32 6.78
N VAL A 4 -13.64 -10.00 6.38
CA VAL A 4 -13.62 -11.08 5.37
C VAL A 4 -13.81 -10.41 4.02
N ILE A 5 -12.80 -9.68 3.54
CA ILE A 5 -12.75 -9.33 2.12
C ILE A 5 -11.82 -10.29 1.42
N LEU A 6 -12.41 -11.03 0.49
CA LEU A 6 -11.84 -12.13 -0.29
C LEU A 6 -10.73 -11.64 -1.23
N ARG A 7 -9.55 -11.26 -0.69
CA ARG A 7 -8.34 -10.89 -1.46
C ARG A 7 -8.34 -9.50 -2.11
N TRP A 8 -9.31 -8.65 -1.77
CA TRP A 8 -9.46 -7.27 -2.24
C TRP A 8 -9.49 -6.29 -1.07
N MET A 9 -9.42 -4.99 -1.36
CA MET A 9 -9.65 -3.96 -0.34
C MET A 9 -11.11 -3.96 0.16
N PRO A 10 -11.37 -3.56 1.42
CA PRO A 10 -12.73 -3.44 1.96
C PRO A 10 -13.63 -2.56 1.11
N VAL A 11 -14.95 -2.84 1.12
CA VAL A 11 -15.95 -2.02 0.40
C VAL A 11 -15.87 -0.55 0.79
N GLN A 12 -15.56 -0.26 2.06
CA GLN A 12 -15.34 1.08 2.56
C GLN A 12 -14.15 1.77 1.86
N MET A 13 -13.05 1.04 1.65
CA MET A 13 -11.89 1.57 0.93
C MET A 13 -12.18 1.68 -0.58
N LYS A 14 -12.92 0.71 -1.14
CA LYS A 14 -13.33 0.75 -2.55
C LYS A 14 -14.20 1.97 -2.83
N ALA A 15 -15.13 2.30 -1.94
CA ALA A 15 -15.96 3.49 -2.03
C ALA A 15 -15.13 4.80 -2.02
N VAL A 16 -14.05 4.85 -1.24
CA VAL A 16 -13.12 6.00 -1.25
C VAL A 16 -12.50 6.17 -2.64
N TRP A 17 -11.97 5.09 -3.24
CA TRP A 17 -11.39 5.16 -4.60
C TRP A 17 -12.44 5.40 -5.69
N ASP A 18 -13.68 4.96 -5.51
CA ASP A 18 -14.74 5.24 -6.48
C ASP A 18 -15.14 6.72 -6.46
N ALA A 19 -14.99 7.40 -5.32
CA ALA A 19 -15.20 8.82 -5.19
C ALA A 19 -14.06 9.69 -5.77
N THR A 20 -12.92 9.13 -6.18
CA THR A 20 -11.77 9.89 -6.70
C THR A 20 -11.76 10.11 -8.21
N GLY A 21 -12.88 9.85 -8.91
CA GLY A 21 -12.98 10.01 -10.37
C GLY A 21 -12.62 11.41 -10.89
N ALA A 22 -12.97 12.47 -10.16
CA ALA A 22 -12.59 13.83 -10.52
C ALA A 22 -11.07 14.10 -10.37
N LEU A 23 -10.42 13.48 -9.38
CA LEU A 23 -8.97 13.58 -9.19
C LEU A 23 -8.22 12.79 -10.27
N TRP A 24 -8.76 11.64 -10.66
CA TRP A 24 -8.26 10.84 -11.79
C TRP A 24 -8.31 11.64 -13.09
N ALA A 25 -9.46 12.24 -13.43
CA ALA A 25 -9.62 13.01 -14.66
C ALA A 25 -8.68 14.22 -14.73
N LYS A 26 -8.34 14.82 -13.58
CA LYS A 26 -7.40 15.94 -13.46
C LYS A 26 -5.93 15.51 -13.36
N GLY A 27 -5.63 14.22 -13.27
CA GLY A 27 -4.28 13.72 -13.04
C GLY A 27 -3.67 14.17 -11.70
N SER A 28 -4.47 14.53 -10.70
CA SER A 28 -3.98 15.20 -9.48
C SER A 28 -3.13 14.30 -8.57
N LEU A 29 -3.17 12.98 -8.77
CA LEU A 29 -2.39 12.00 -8.01
C LEU A 29 -1.19 11.45 -8.78
N VAL A 30 -0.97 11.88 -10.03
CA VAL A 30 0.15 11.41 -10.87
C VAL A 30 1.48 11.75 -10.19
N GLY A 31 2.39 10.77 -10.16
CA GLY A 31 3.73 10.90 -9.56
C GLY A 31 3.75 10.91 -8.03
N LYS A 32 2.60 10.88 -7.35
CA LYS A 32 2.56 10.81 -5.89
C LYS A 32 2.93 9.40 -5.41
N PRO A 33 3.79 9.26 -4.39
CA PRO A 33 4.13 7.96 -3.84
C PRO A 33 2.95 7.36 -3.06
N ALA A 34 2.75 6.05 -3.18
CA ALA A 34 1.76 5.26 -2.47
C ALA A 34 2.40 4.00 -1.87
N ALA A 35 1.91 3.59 -0.71
CA ALA A 35 2.23 2.30 -0.10
C ALA A 35 0.95 1.72 0.53
N ALA A 36 0.94 0.41 0.72
CA ALA A 36 -0.21 -0.30 1.29
C ALA A 36 0.25 -1.28 2.37
N PHE A 37 -0.63 -1.53 3.33
CA PHE A 37 -0.51 -2.54 4.37
C PHE A 37 -1.86 -3.22 4.54
N THR A 38 -1.91 -4.42 5.11
CA THR A 38 -3.17 -5.17 5.25
C THR A 38 -3.29 -5.92 6.57
N SER A 39 -4.48 -6.43 6.85
CA SER A 39 -4.75 -7.34 7.96
C SER A 39 -5.66 -8.46 7.46
N VAL A 40 -5.34 -9.70 7.80
CA VAL A 40 -6.08 -10.88 7.35
C VAL A 40 -6.34 -11.85 8.51
N GLY A 41 -7.39 -12.67 8.42
CA GLY A 41 -7.73 -13.62 9.48
C GLY A 41 -6.80 -14.84 9.54
N THR A 42 -6.31 -15.31 8.38
CA THR A 42 -5.57 -16.57 8.24
C THR A 42 -4.35 -16.42 7.33
N GLN A 43 -3.35 -17.30 7.47
CA GLN A 43 -2.10 -17.26 6.71
C GLN A 43 -2.31 -17.27 5.17
N GLY A 44 -3.21 -18.11 4.66
CA GLY A 44 -3.55 -18.15 3.22
C GLY A 44 -4.61 -17.13 2.78
N GLY A 45 -5.04 -16.24 3.68
CA GLY A 45 -6.21 -15.37 3.53
C GLY A 45 -5.99 -14.12 2.68
N GLY A 46 -5.19 -14.21 1.62
CA GLY A 46 -4.95 -13.10 0.70
C GLY A 46 -4.01 -12.02 1.24
N ILE A 47 -3.06 -12.40 2.10
CA ILE A 47 -2.07 -11.48 2.70
C ILE A 47 -1.28 -10.68 1.66
N GLU A 48 -0.91 -11.33 0.55
CA GLU A 48 -0.20 -10.70 -0.57
C GLU A 48 -1.18 -10.06 -1.56
N THR A 49 -2.18 -10.83 -1.98
CA THR A 49 -3.09 -10.48 -3.07
C THR A 49 -3.93 -9.23 -2.79
N THR A 50 -4.23 -8.96 -1.51
CA THR A 50 -4.96 -7.74 -1.12
C THR A 50 -4.15 -6.48 -1.47
N ILE A 51 -2.84 -6.51 -1.27
CA ILE A 51 -1.95 -5.41 -1.65
C ILE A 51 -1.76 -5.40 -3.16
N MET A 52 -1.50 -6.55 -3.78
CA MET A 52 -1.32 -6.65 -5.25
C MET A 52 -2.51 -6.08 -6.03
N THR A 53 -3.74 -6.38 -5.59
CA THR A 53 -4.95 -5.82 -6.23
C THR A 53 -5.12 -4.33 -5.93
N ALA A 54 -4.73 -3.85 -4.75
CA ALA A 54 -4.74 -2.41 -4.44
C ALA A 54 -3.79 -1.60 -5.35
N VAL A 55 -2.66 -2.19 -5.77
CA VAL A 55 -1.72 -1.54 -6.70
C VAL A 55 -2.38 -1.17 -8.02
N THR A 56 -3.35 -1.95 -8.50
CA THR A 56 -4.09 -1.61 -9.73
C THR A 56 -4.76 -0.23 -9.63
N GLN A 57 -5.33 0.11 -8.48
CA GLN A 57 -5.94 1.43 -8.25
C GLN A 57 -4.89 2.55 -8.26
N PHE A 58 -3.71 2.30 -7.66
CA PHE A 58 -2.60 3.25 -7.69
C PHE A 58 -2.13 3.51 -9.11
N THR A 59 -2.00 2.46 -9.92
CA THR A 59 -1.58 2.54 -11.32
C THR A 59 -2.57 3.36 -12.15
N HIS A 60 -3.88 3.16 -11.99
CA HIS A 60 -4.90 3.93 -12.70
C HIS A 60 -4.85 5.43 -12.36
N HIS A 61 -4.44 5.79 -11.15
CA HIS A 61 -4.23 7.18 -10.72
C HIS A 61 -2.84 7.74 -11.08
N GLY A 62 -1.96 6.95 -11.69
CA GLY A 62 -0.58 7.34 -12.03
C GLY A 62 0.33 7.51 -10.82
N MET A 63 -0.02 6.89 -9.68
CA MET A 63 0.78 6.94 -8.45
C MET A 63 1.98 6.00 -8.54
N ILE A 64 3.04 6.32 -7.80
CA ILE A 64 4.24 5.49 -7.70
C ILE A 64 4.08 4.54 -6.51
N PHE A 65 3.86 3.26 -6.78
CA PHE A 65 3.84 2.25 -5.72
C PHE A 65 5.26 1.99 -5.19
N VAL A 66 5.43 2.12 -3.87
CA VAL A 66 6.71 1.98 -3.18
C VAL A 66 6.65 0.77 -2.24
N PRO A 67 7.03 -0.43 -2.72
CA PRO A 67 7.05 -1.64 -1.89
C PRO A 67 8.28 -1.66 -0.97
N PRO A 68 8.16 -2.10 0.29
CA PRO A 68 9.33 -2.26 1.16
C PRO A 68 10.29 -3.35 0.67
N GLY A 69 9.82 -4.32 -0.13
CA GLY A 69 10.61 -5.48 -0.52
C GLY A 69 11.12 -6.26 0.69
N TYR A 70 12.26 -6.94 0.54
CA TYR A 70 12.94 -7.65 1.63
C TYR A 70 13.84 -6.76 2.51
N SER A 71 13.66 -5.43 2.45
CA SER A 71 14.54 -4.48 3.16
C SER A 71 14.40 -4.52 4.69
N PHE A 72 13.43 -5.24 5.23
CA PHE A 72 13.26 -5.46 6.67
C PHE A 72 14.24 -6.50 7.25
N GLY A 73 14.96 -7.23 6.39
CA GLY A 73 16.10 -8.05 6.80
C GLY A 73 15.74 -9.47 7.24
N ALA A 74 16.57 -10.04 8.14
CA ALA A 74 16.53 -11.45 8.53
C ALA A 74 15.15 -11.91 9.03
N ASP A 75 14.43 -11.02 9.72
CA ASP A 75 13.08 -11.29 10.22
C ASP A 75 12.07 -11.59 9.11
N MET A 76 12.29 -11.18 7.85
CA MET A 76 11.43 -11.60 6.74
C MET A 76 11.64 -13.06 6.34
N PHE A 77 12.83 -13.62 6.56
CA PHE A 77 13.19 -14.98 6.18
C PHE A 77 13.00 -16.00 7.31
N SER A 78 12.85 -15.52 8.55
CA SER A 78 12.59 -16.41 9.70
C SER A 78 11.31 -17.24 9.49
N LEU A 79 11.39 -18.52 9.85
CA LEU A 79 10.29 -19.49 9.83
C LEU A 79 9.94 -20.01 11.24
N GLU A 80 10.56 -19.43 12.27
CA GLU A 80 10.44 -19.92 13.65
C GLU A 80 9.08 -19.58 14.28
N ALA A 81 8.43 -18.53 13.80
CA ALA A 81 7.13 -18.08 14.29
C ALA A 81 6.23 -17.62 13.13
N VAL A 82 4.92 -17.81 13.31
CA VAL A 82 3.92 -17.29 12.40
C VAL A 82 3.92 -15.76 12.46
N LYS A 83 4.25 -15.14 11.33
CA LYS A 83 4.29 -13.69 11.16
C LYS A 83 3.67 -13.29 9.82
N ALA A 84 2.96 -12.19 9.84
CA ALA A 84 2.41 -11.58 8.65
C ALA A 84 3.39 -10.59 8.01
N GLY A 85 3.17 -10.32 6.73
CA GLY A 85 3.99 -9.41 5.93
C GLY A 85 4.55 -10.11 4.69
N SER A 86 4.73 -9.32 3.64
CA SER A 86 5.25 -9.78 2.35
C SER A 86 6.07 -8.65 1.72
N PRO A 87 6.91 -8.91 0.70
CA PRO A 87 7.63 -7.84 0.01
C PRO A 87 6.72 -6.75 -0.59
N TRP A 88 5.42 -7.03 -0.77
CA TRP A 88 4.40 -6.04 -1.16
C TRP A 88 4.10 -5.01 -0.08
N GLY A 89 4.23 -5.38 1.19
CA GLY A 89 3.91 -4.53 2.33
C GLY A 89 3.76 -5.30 3.65
N ALA A 90 3.80 -4.54 4.74
CA ALA A 90 3.53 -4.97 6.09
C ALA A 90 2.09 -5.47 6.21
N ALA A 91 1.93 -6.50 7.04
CA ALA A 91 0.62 -7.04 7.35
C ALA A 91 0.58 -7.58 8.77
N THR A 92 -0.63 -7.84 9.27
CA THR A 92 -0.85 -8.52 10.55
C THR A 92 -1.92 -9.62 10.41
N PHE A 93 -1.86 -10.64 11.28
CA PHE A 93 -2.93 -11.61 11.42
C PHE A 93 -3.87 -11.22 12.56
N ALA A 94 -5.16 -11.11 12.27
CA ALA A 94 -6.20 -10.86 13.28
C ALA A 94 -6.75 -12.17 13.90
N GLY A 95 -6.46 -13.33 13.31
CA GLY A 95 -7.10 -14.59 13.70
C GLY A 95 -8.52 -14.70 13.15
N ALA A 96 -9.11 -15.91 13.21
CA ALA A 96 -10.44 -16.17 12.67
C ALA A 96 -11.57 -15.43 13.42
N ASP A 97 -11.38 -15.23 14.72
CA ASP A 97 -12.29 -14.52 15.62
C ASP A 97 -11.94 -13.02 15.77
N GLY A 98 -10.80 -12.59 15.22
CA GLY A 98 -10.31 -11.22 15.34
C GLY A 98 -9.60 -10.92 16.67
N SER A 99 -9.34 -11.92 17.52
CA SER A 99 -8.75 -11.71 18.85
C SER A 99 -7.23 -11.52 18.83
N ARG A 100 -6.53 -12.05 17.81
CA ARG A 100 -5.07 -11.97 17.72
C ARG A 100 -4.63 -10.53 17.49
N GLN A 101 -3.73 -10.07 18.36
CA GLN A 101 -3.10 -8.77 18.22
C GLN A 101 -1.82 -8.85 17.36
N PRO A 102 -1.42 -7.74 16.72
CA PRO A 102 -0.15 -7.67 16.02
C PRO A 102 1.02 -8.05 16.93
N THR A 103 1.91 -8.90 16.43
CA THR A 103 3.13 -9.26 17.16
C THR A 103 4.16 -8.13 17.07
N GLU A 104 5.17 -8.17 17.93
CA GLU A 104 6.25 -7.17 17.89
C GLU A 104 6.94 -7.13 16.53
N VAL A 105 7.20 -8.30 15.91
CA VAL A 105 7.80 -8.37 14.57
C VAL A 105 6.93 -7.70 13.50
N GLU A 106 5.61 -7.89 13.55
CA GLU A 106 4.66 -7.27 12.62
C GLU A 106 4.62 -5.73 12.81
N LEU A 107 4.65 -5.27 14.07
CA LEU A 107 4.72 -3.85 14.40
C LEU A 107 6.04 -3.22 13.96
N GLN A 108 7.17 -3.90 14.15
CA GLN A 108 8.48 -3.46 13.69
C GLN A 108 8.52 -3.38 12.16
N TYR A 109 7.92 -4.33 11.45
CA TYR A 109 7.85 -4.27 10.00
C TYR A 109 6.97 -3.09 9.52
N ALA A 110 5.83 -2.86 10.16
CA ALA A 110 4.98 -1.70 9.88
C ALA A 110 5.71 -0.38 10.12
N LYS A 111 6.49 -0.25 11.21
CA LYS A 111 7.32 0.92 11.49
C LYS A 111 8.42 1.12 10.44
N HIS A 112 9.06 0.03 10.01
CA HIS A 112 10.07 0.06 8.95
C HIS A 112 9.51 0.57 7.62
N GLN A 113 8.31 0.09 7.25
CA GLN A 113 7.59 0.58 6.08
C GLN A 113 7.15 2.03 6.24
N ALA A 114 6.41 2.37 7.30
CA ALA A 114 5.67 3.62 7.45
C ALA A 114 6.53 4.80 7.94
N SER A 115 7.14 4.66 9.12
CA SER A 115 7.52 5.81 9.94
C SER A 115 9.03 6.04 10.08
N GLY A 116 9.90 5.08 9.74
CA GLY A 116 11.32 5.17 10.11
C GLY A 116 12.36 5.06 8.99
N ALA A 117 12.09 4.32 7.92
CA ALA A 117 13.17 3.97 7.00
C ALA A 117 12.75 4.05 5.54
N TYR A 118 11.84 3.22 5.08
CA TYR A 118 11.77 3.02 3.64
C TYR A 118 10.92 4.07 2.92
N PHE A 119 9.61 4.11 3.19
CA PHE A 119 8.68 4.94 2.45
C PHE A 119 9.00 6.42 2.56
N ALA A 120 9.17 6.94 3.78
CA ALA A 120 9.49 8.35 4.01
C ALA A 120 10.78 8.81 3.32
N ARG A 121 11.83 7.96 3.27
CA ARG A 121 13.06 8.29 2.53
C ARG A 121 12.83 8.35 1.03
N VAL A 122 12.04 7.42 0.48
CA VAL A 122 11.67 7.44 -0.95
C VAL A 122 10.86 8.70 -1.26
N VAL A 123 9.85 9.02 -0.45
CA VAL A 123 9.05 10.24 -0.60
C VAL A 123 9.94 11.49 -0.54
N LYS A 124 10.86 11.58 0.42
CA LYS A 124 11.79 12.71 0.53
C LYS A 124 12.67 12.87 -0.73
N LYS A 125 13.17 11.75 -1.29
CA LYS A 125 13.95 11.77 -2.53
C LYS A 125 13.12 12.24 -3.73
N LEU A 126 11.89 11.75 -3.85
CA LEU A 126 10.97 12.16 -4.92
C LEU A 126 10.58 13.65 -4.80
N ALA A 127 10.35 14.13 -3.58
CA ALA A 127 10.07 15.53 -3.33
C ALA A 127 11.27 16.44 -3.67
N ALA A 128 12.49 16.04 -3.30
CA ALA A 128 13.71 16.79 -3.60
C ALA A 128 14.04 16.81 -5.11
N ALA A 129 13.63 15.78 -5.85
CA ALA A 129 13.81 15.68 -7.30
C ALA A 129 12.83 16.53 -8.11
N THR A 130 11.89 17.23 -7.45
CA THR A 130 10.91 18.10 -8.11
C THR A 130 11.28 19.59 -7.93
N PRO A 131 12.15 20.18 -8.77
CA PRO A 131 12.23 21.63 -8.88
C PRO A 131 10.97 22.13 -9.59
N GLY A 132 10.07 22.78 -8.84
CA GLY A 132 8.93 23.55 -9.35
C GLY A 132 8.19 22.96 -10.55
N THR A 133 7.25 22.04 -10.32
CA THR A 133 6.29 21.69 -11.38
C THR A 133 5.35 22.88 -11.60
N THR A 134 5.63 23.62 -12.65
CA THR A 134 4.69 24.51 -13.32
C THR A 134 3.37 23.76 -13.54
N ALA A 135 2.27 24.50 -13.34
CA ALA A 135 0.91 24.04 -13.54
C ALA A 135 0.79 23.13 -14.77
N ALA A 136 0.10 22.00 -14.60
CA ALA A 136 -0.20 21.07 -15.67
C ALA A 136 -0.65 21.84 -16.92
N ALA A 137 0.19 21.84 -17.96
CA ALA A 137 -0.19 22.34 -19.27
C ALA A 137 -1.37 21.48 -19.74
N SER A 138 -2.54 22.10 -19.84
CA SER A 138 -3.72 21.52 -20.46
C SER A 138 -3.38 21.18 -21.92
N SER A 139 -2.99 19.93 -22.17
CA SER A 139 -2.87 19.42 -23.53
C SER A 139 -4.29 19.36 -24.12
N PRO A 140 -4.54 19.96 -25.30
CA PRO A 140 -5.84 19.88 -25.94
C PRO A 140 -6.05 18.43 -26.36
N ARG A 141 -7.02 17.78 -25.72
CA ARG A 141 -7.44 16.42 -26.03
C ARG A 141 -7.80 16.37 -27.53
N ALA A 142 -6.94 15.74 -28.34
CA ALA A 142 -7.25 15.43 -29.72
C ALA A 142 -8.52 14.58 -29.72
N LYS A 143 -9.58 15.10 -30.33
CA LYS A 143 -10.78 14.33 -30.64
C LYS A 143 -10.36 13.31 -31.71
N LEU A 144 -10.37 12.03 -31.35
CA LEU A 144 -10.53 10.95 -32.33
C LEU A 144 -11.95 11.02 -32.90
#